data_AF-A0A7S3Y2F0-F1
#
_entry.id   AF-A0A7S3Y2F0-F1
#
_cell.length_a   1.000
_cell.length_b   1.000
_cell.length_c   1.000
_cell.angle_alpha   90.00
_cell.angle_beta   90.00
_cell.angle_gamma   90.00
#
_symmetry.space_group_name_H-M   'P 1'
#
loop_
_entity.id
_entity.type
_entity.pdbx_description
1 polymer ?
#
loop_
_entity_poly.entity_id
_entity_poly.type
_entity_poly.pdbx_seq_one_letter_code
_entity_poly.pdbx_strand_id
1 'polypeptide(L)'
;DQAGLRVRFNVVNMMKKDSLYNFGMRPCVWSKKAGGGWHRGADSICWHRNHRTYQRRKRGARKHYYTLTFLYRFAHAEDEVFFAHCYPYTHSDLRAELAR
;
A
#
# COMPACT_ATOMS: atom_id res chain seq x y z
N ASP A 1 21.31 8.83 9.91
CA ASP A 1 21.03 7.41 10.24
C ASP A 1 19.53 7.19 10.26
N GLN A 2 19.00 6.22 9.49
CA GLN A 2 17.54 6.03 9.28
C GLN A 2 16.98 4.79 10.02
N ALA A 3 17.85 4.00 10.66
CA ALA A 3 17.40 2.84 11.43
C ALA A 3 16.47 3.28 12.57
N GLY A 4 15.32 2.61 12.67
CA GLY A 4 14.29 2.91 13.67
C GLY A 4 13.33 4.04 13.30
N LEU A 5 13.53 4.73 12.16
CA LEU A 5 12.64 5.80 11.70
C LEU A 5 11.22 5.27 11.48
N ARG A 6 10.23 5.98 12.03
CA ARG A 6 8.80 5.68 11.84
C ARG A 6 8.19 6.72 10.92
N VAL A 7 7.65 6.29 9.79
CA VAL A 7 7.05 7.16 8.78
C VAL A 7 5.57 6.84 8.61
N ARG A 8 4.75 7.89 8.48
CA ARG A 8 3.34 7.78 8.11
C ARG A 8 3.18 8.00 6.62
N PHE A 9 2.62 7.02 5.94
CA PHE A 9 2.25 7.12 4.53
C PHE A 9 0.75 7.44 4.42
N ASN A 10 0.40 8.33 3.50
CA ASN A 10 -0.98 8.71 3.19
C ASN A 10 -1.20 8.63 1.67
N VAL A 11 -1.95 7.62 1.21
CA VAL A 11 -2.38 7.51 -0.19
C VAL A 11 -3.76 8.14 -0.31
N VAL A 12 -3.83 9.38 -0.81
CA VAL A 12 -4.98 10.30 -0.62
C VAL A 12 -6.01 10.31 -1.75
N ASN A 13 -5.80 9.52 -2.81
CA ASN A 13 -6.62 9.54 -4.02
C ASN A 13 -7.39 8.22 -4.23
N MET A 14 -7.74 7.52 -3.16
CA MET A 14 -8.49 6.27 -3.25
C MET A 14 -9.96 6.53 -3.58
N MET A 15 -10.53 5.78 -4.52
CA MET A 15 -11.91 6.03 -5.00
C MET A 15 -12.97 5.14 -4.36
N LYS A 16 -12.56 4.05 -3.69
CA LYS A 16 -13.49 3.09 -3.08
C LYS A 16 -14.03 3.65 -1.77
N LYS A 17 -15.34 3.53 -1.53
CA LYS A 17 -15.96 4.00 -0.29
C LYS A 17 -15.48 3.22 0.93
N ASP A 18 -15.26 1.93 0.76
CA ASP A 18 -14.90 0.99 1.83
C ASP A 18 -13.80 0.04 1.35
N SER A 19 -12.99 -0.49 2.26
CA SER A 19 -11.79 -1.26 1.92
C SER A 19 -11.52 -2.37 2.94
N LEU A 20 -10.90 -3.46 2.48
CA LEU A 20 -10.45 -4.55 3.34
C LEU A 20 -9.42 -4.08 4.38
N TYR A 21 -8.79 -2.93 4.17
CA TYR A 21 -7.96 -2.28 5.19
C TYR A 21 -8.73 -1.93 6.48
N ASN A 22 -10.05 -1.74 6.41
CA ASN A 22 -10.91 -1.60 7.60
C ASN A 22 -11.11 -2.93 8.36
N PHE A 23 -10.84 -4.06 7.69
CA PHE A 23 -11.12 -5.41 8.17
C PHE A 23 -9.83 -6.22 8.35
N GLY A 24 -8.72 -5.56 8.67
CA GLY A 24 -7.45 -6.22 9.02
C GLY A 24 -6.51 -6.53 7.85
N MET A 25 -6.85 -6.15 6.61
CA MET A 25 -5.88 -6.23 5.52
C MET A 25 -4.68 -5.32 5.82
N ARG A 26 -3.48 -5.78 5.46
CA ARG A 26 -2.21 -5.07 5.64
C ARG A 26 -1.51 -4.88 4.29
N PRO A 27 -0.78 -3.78 4.06
CA PRO A 27 0.05 -3.64 2.86
C PRO A 27 1.04 -4.80 2.73
N CYS A 28 1.36 -5.19 1.50
CA CYS A 28 2.52 -6.03 1.24
C CYS A 28 3.78 -5.17 1.30
N VAL A 29 4.80 -5.65 1.98
CA VAL A 29 6.07 -4.98 2.20
C VAL A 29 7.20 -5.92 1.78
N TRP A 30 8.24 -5.36 1.14
CA TRP A 30 9.48 -6.08 0.90
C TRP A 30 10.67 -5.15 1.17
N SER A 31 11.62 -5.62 1.96
CA SER A 31 12.88 -4.93 2.26
C SER A 31 14.02 -5.67 1.57
N LYS A 32 14.95 -4.94 0.94
CA LYS A 32 16.16 -5.54 0.37
C LYS A 32 17.09 -6.09 1.45
N LYS A 33 17.13 -5.51 2.65
CA LYS A 33 18.03 -5.91 3.75
C LYS A 33 17.45 -6.95 4.72
N ALA A 34 16.13 -7.03 4.90
CA ALA A 34 15.52 -7.95 5.86
C ALA A 34 15.47 -9.42 5.39
N GLY A 35 15.64 -9.67 4.08
CA GLY A 35 15.44 -10.99 3.49
C GLY A 35 13.96 -11.42 3.45
N GLY A 36 13.69 -12.64 2.99
CA GLY A 36 12.36 -13.26 3.10
C GLY A 36 11.28 -12.84 2.09
N GLY A 37 11.53 -11.85 1.22
CA GLY A 37 10.60 -11.47 0.16
C GLY A 37 9.39 -10.67 0.66
N TRP A 38 8.32 -10.68 -0.14
CA TRP A 38 7.08 -9.98 0.18
C TRP A 38 6.38 -10.59 1.39
N HIS A 39 5.89 -9.75 2.30
CA HIS A 39 5.07 -10.18 3.44
C HIS A 39 4.04 -9.10 3.82
N ARG A 40 3.03 -9.46 4.61
CA ARG A 40 2.03 -8.50 5.12
C ARG A 40 2.62 -7.73 6.32
N GLY A 41 2.71 -6.41 6.21
CA GLY A 41 3.38 -5.56 7.21
C GLY A 41 2.68 -4.21 7.45
N ALA A 42 3.38 -3.27 8.09
CA ALA A 42 2.87 -1.96 8.52
C ALA A 42 1.78 -2.00 9.62
N ASP A 43 1.65 -0.88 10.33
CA ASP A 43 0.82 -0.76 11.53
C ASP A 43 -0.08 0.49 11.48
N SER A 44 -0.99 0.61 12.45
CA SER A 44 -1.91 1.76 12.58
C SER A 44 -2.60 2.13 11.26
N ILE A 45 -3.13 1.11 10.58
CA ILE A 45 -3.74 1.25 9.27
C ILE A 45 -5.13 1.84 9.43
N CYS A 46 -5.47 2.85 8.64
CA CYS A 46 -6.83 3.36 8.57
C CYS A 46 -7.26 3.72 7.15
N TRP A 47 -8.56 3.57 6.88
CA TRP A 47 -9.20 3.97 5.64
C TRP A 47 -10.31 4.96 5.93
N HIS A 48 -10.18 6.19 5.48
CA HIS A 48 -11.17 7.23 5.81
C HIS A 48 -11.42 8.17 4.64
N ARG A 49 -12.61 8.77 4.61
CA ARG A 49 -12.96 9.80 3.61
C ARG A 49 -12.08 11.03 3.83
N ASN A 50 -11.67 11.70 2.75
CA ASN A 50 -10.96 12.98 2.83
C ASN A 50 -11.69 14.11 2.08
N HIS A 51 -11.18 15.33 2.20
CA HIS A 51 -11.79 16.54 1.64
C HIS A 51 -11.62 16.66 0.12
N ARG A 52 -10.74 15.87 -0.51
CA ARG A 52 -10.51 15.92 -1.95
C ARG A 52 -11.69 15.31 -2.66
N THR A 53 -12.09 15.93 -3.77
CA THR A 53 -13.23 15.46 -4.57
C THR A 53 -12.84 15.23 -6.02
N TYR A 54 -13.62 14.41 -6.71
CA TYR A 54 -13.52 14.18 -8.14
C TYR A 54 -14.90 14.14 -8.79
N GLN A 55 -14.94 14.50 -10.07
CA GLN A 55 -16.13 14.36 -10.89
C GLN A 55 -16.05 13.06 -11.68
N ARG A 56 -17.08 12.22 -11.58
CA ARG A 56 -17.21 11.06 -12.45
C ARG A 56 -17.83 11.53 -13.77
N ARG A 57 -17.09 11.40 -14.87
CA ARG A 57 -17.45 11.90 -16.23
C ARG A 57 -18.92 11.67 -16.64
N LYS A 58 -19.56 10.60 -16.16
CA LYS A 58 -20.95 10.21 -16.54
C LYS A 58 -22.07 10.55 -15.53
N ARG A 59 -21.78 11.14 -14.37
CA ARG A 59 -22.81 11.27 -13.30
C ARG A 59 -23.01 12.68 -12.72
N GLY A 60 -22.22 13.68 -13.10
CA GLY A 60 -22.34 15.08 -12.62
C GLY A 60 -22.04 15.30 -11.12
N ALA A 61 -22.32 14.31 -10.27
CA ALA A 61 -22.12 14.37 -8.83
C ALA A 61 -20.63 14.31 -8.46
N ARG A 62 -20.19 15.29 -7.67
CA ARG A 62 -18.90 15.26 -6.98
C ARG A 62 -18.88 14.10 -5.99
N LYS A 63 -17.82 13.29 -6.04
CA LYS A 63 -17.52 12.24 -5.08
C LYS A 63 -16.27 12.58 -4.30
N HIS A 64 -16.17 12.10 -3.08
CA HIS A 64 -14.98 12.24 -2.25
C HIS A 64 -13.99 11.11 -2.53
N TYR A 65 -12.70 11.45 -2.48
CA TYR A 65 -11.65 10.46 -2.32
C TYR A 65 -11.57 9.98 -0.87
N TYR A 66 -10.85 8.87 -0.70
CA TYR A 66 -10.51 8.24 0.55
C TYR A 66 -8.99 8.22 0.68
N THR A 67 -8.52 8.16 1.93
CA THR A 67 -7.13 8.04 2.28
C THR A 67 -6.89 6.66 2.89
N LEU A 68 -5.89 5.95 2.36
CA LEU A 68 -5.23 4.86 3.08
C LEU A 68 -4.05 5.46 3.85
N THR A 69 -4.07 5.34 5.17
CA THR A 69 -2.97 5.71 6.03
C THR A 69 -2.40 4.47 6.69
N PHE A 70 -1.06 4.38 6.78
CA PHE A 70 -0.37 3.36 7.56
C PHE A 70 0.96 3.89 8.08
N LEU A 71 1.42 3.32 9.19
CA LEU A 71 2.75 3.55 9.76
C LEU A 71 3.69 2.41 9.36
N TYR A 72 4.91 2.77 8.99
CA TYR A 72 5.97 1.80 8.77
C TYR A 72 7.24 2.21 9.53
N ARG A 73 7.90 1.24 10.16
CA ARG A 73 9.17 1.42 10.84
C ARG A 73 10.30 0.83 9.99
N PHE A 74 11.23 1.66 9.57
CA PHE A 74 12.42 1.23 8.86
C PHE A 74 13.38 0.58 9.84
N ALA A 75 13.59 -0.74 9.72
CA ALA A 75 14.42 -1.50 10.65
C ALA A 75 15.92 -1.33 10.38
N HIS A 76 16.31 -1.12 9.12
CA HIS A 76 17.70 -1.06 8.68
C HIS A 76 18.03 0.33 8.12
N ALA A 77 19.23 0.83 8.43
CA ALA A 77 19.74 2.06 7.82
C ALA A 77 20.03 1.82 6.32
N GLU A 78 19.81 2.84 5.48
CA GLU A 78 20.06 2.78 4.03
C GLU A 78 19.39 1.57 3.34
N ASP A 79 18.15 1.27 3.75
CA ASP A 79 17.37 0.17 3.19
C ASP A 79 16.40 0.68 2.12
N GLU A 80 16.21 -0.14 1.09
CA GLU A 80 15.17 0.07 0.09
C GLU A 80 13.99 -0.83 0.41
N VAL A 81 12.86 -0.19 0.70
CA VAL A 81 11.61 -0.87 1.06
C VAL A 81 10.54 -0.55 0.02
N PHE A 82 9.93 -1.61 -0.50
CA PHE A 82 8.84 -1.55 -1.45
C PHE A 82 7.51 -1.86 -0.77
N PHE A 83 6.44 -1.21 -1.25
CA PHE A 83 5.08 -1.40 -0.77
C PHE A 83 4.17 -1.76 -1.94
N ALA A 84 3.24 -2.69 -1.71
CA ALA A 84 2.25 -3.09 -2.70
C ALA A 84 0.88 -3.36 -2.03
N HIS A 85 -0.19 -3.27 -2.83
CA HIS A 85 -1.54 -3.59 -2.36
C HIS A 85 -1.74 -5.11 -2.18
N CYS A 86 -1.23 -5.89 -3.11
CA CYS A 86 -1.23 -7.35 -3.12
C CYS A 86 0.18 -7.87 -3.38
N TYR A 87 0.38 -9.17 -3.18
CA TYR A 87 1.60 -9.85 -3.61
C TYR A 87 1.76 -9.65 -5.12
N PRO A 88 2.86 -9.02 -5.56
CA PRO A 88 3.10 -8.86 -6.99
C PRO A 88 3.31 -10.21 -7.64
N TYR A 89 2.76 -10.35 -8.85
CA TYR A 89 3.04 -11.47 -9.74
C TYR A 89 3.54 -10.88 -11.04
N THR A 90 4.82 -11.09 -11.33
CA THR A 90 5.50 -10.39 -12.43
C THR A 90 5.33 -11.12 -13.76
N HIS A 91 5.57 -10.41 -14.86
CA HIS A 91 5.57 -11.04 -16.18
C HIS A 91 6.59 -12.19 -16.27
N SER A 92 7.75 -12.05 -15.61
CA SER A 92 8.76 -13.11 -15.58
C SER A 92 8.27 -14.35 -14.84
N ASP A 93 7.53 -14.17 -13.73
CA ASP A 93 6.91 -15.28 -12.99
C ASP A 93 5.92 -16.04 -13.89
N LEU A 94 5.06 -15.29 -14.59
CA LEU A 94 4.11 -15.86 -15.56
C LEU A 94 4.82 -16.68 -16.65
N ARG A 95 5.89 -16.14 -17.23
CA ARG A 95 6.63 -16.83 -18.31
C ARG A 95 7.32 -18.10 -17.80
N ALA A 96 7.87 -18.08 -16.59
CA ALA A 96 8.48 -19.24 -15.98
C ALA A 96 7.45 -20.33 -15.67
N GLU A 97 6.25 -19.96 -15.22
CA GLU A 97 5.17 -20.90 -14.94
C GLU A 97 4.62 -21.55 -16.21
N LEU A 98 4.41 -20.77 -17.29
CA LEU A 98 3.95 -21.29 -18.57
C LEU A 98 4.99 -22.14 -19.33
N ALA A 99 6.27 -22.02 -18.98
CA ALA A 99 7.35 -22.82 -19.56
C ALA A 99 7.61 -24.14 -18.80
N ARG A 100 6.91 -24.38 -17.68
CA ARG A 100 6.90 -25.66 -16.97
C ARG A 100 5.92 -26.64 -17.61
#